data_AF-A0A0A0CY13-F1
#
_entry.id   AF-A0A0A0CY13-F1
#
_cell.length_a   1.000
_cell.length_b   1.000
_cell.length_c   1.000
_cell.angle_alpha   90.00
_cell.angle_beta   90.00
_cell.angle_gamma   90.00
#
_symmetry.space_group_name_H-M   'P 1'
#
loop_
_entity.id
_entity.type
_entity.pdbx_description
1 polymer ?
#
loop_
_entity_poly.entity_id
_entity_poly.type
_entity_poly.pdbx_seq_one_letter_code
_entity_poly.pdbx_strand_id
1 'polypeptide(L)'
;MSSMGGVIASIEQQWTRVCGRLRDEVGEGAFKSWLRPVVVVDLDGGEVRIAAPTRFMRDWVAAHYADRIRSLWHSENPDIHSVDVIVVPD
;
A
#
# COMPACT_ATOMS: atom_id res chain seq x y z
N MET A 1 -28.56 -21.20 -0.66
CA MET A 1 -28.73 -19.80 -1.11
C MET A 1 -27.38 -19.12 -0.97
N SER A 2 -26.90 -18.61 -2.11
CA SER A 2 -25.70 -17.84 -2.41
C SER A 2 -24.80 -17.37 -1.26
N SER A 3 -23.51 -17.68 -1.35
CA SER A 3 -22.56 -16.67 -1.85
C SER A 3 -21.29 -17.34 -2.36
N MET A 4 -20.95 -17.09 -3.63
CA MET A 4 -19.60 -17.26 -4.14
C MET A 4 -18.68 -16.42 -3.26
N GLY A 5 -17.94 -17.07 -2.37
CA GLY A 5 -16.80 -16.44 -1.70
C GLY A 5 -15.77 -16.12 -2.77
N GLY A 6 -15.90 -14.94 -3.39
CA GLY A 6 -14.86 -14.39 -4.25
C GLY A 6 -13.57 -14.45 -3.46
N VAL A 7 -12.56 -15.09 -4.03
CA VAL A 7 -11.25 -15.24 -3.39
C VAL A 7 -10.75 -13.83 -3.09
N ILE A 8 -10.81 -13.41 -1.83
CA ILE A 8 -10.18 -12.15 -1.41
C ILE A 8 -8.69 -12.36 -1.64
N ALA A 9 -8.15 -11.60 -2.58
CA ALA A 9 -6.72 -11.65 -2.91
C ALA A 9 -5.89 -11.31 -1.66
N SER A 10 -4.74 -11.96 -1.50
CA SER A 10 -3.86 -11.70 -0.36
C SER A 10 -3.44 -10.22 -0.34
N ILE A 11 -3.05 -9.71 0.83
CA ILE A 11 -2.63 -8.31 0.96
C ILE A 11 -1.45 -7.97 0.03
N GLU A 12 -0.53 -8.92 -0.20
CA GLU A 12 0.58 -8.77 -1.14
C GLU A 12 0.11 -8.65 -2.61
N GLN A 13 -0.91 -9.42 -2.99
CA GLN A 13 -1.52 -9.31 -4.31
C GLN A 13 -2.25 -7.97 -4.48
N GLN A 14 -2.90 -7.49 -3.41
CA GLN A 14 -3.50 -6.16 -3.41
C GLN A 14 -2.43 -5.07 -3.53
N TRP A 15 -1.34 -5.18 -2.78
CA TRP A 15 -0.21 -4.26 -2.85
C TRP A 15 0.39 -4.21 -4.25
N THR A 16 0.56 -5.36 -4.90
CA THR A 16 1.08 -5.45 -6.27
C THR A 16 0.23 -4.64 -7.25
N ARG A 17 -1.10 -4.69 -7.13
CA ARG A 17 -2.04 -3.93 -7.97
C ARG A 17 -2.02 -2.44 -7.64
N VAL A 18 -1.98 -2.08 -6.36
CA VAL A 18 -1.82 -0.69 -5.91
C VAL A 18 -0.51 -0.09 -6.44
N CYS A 19 0.61 -0.82 -6.34
CA CYS A 19 1.90 -0.42 -6.92
C CYS A 19 1.83 -0.23 -8.44
N GLY A 20 1.11 -1.11 -9.15
CA GLY A 20 0.88 -0.96 -10.59
C GLY A 20 0.21 0.37 -10.93
N ARG A 21 -0.89 0.70 -10.23
CA ARG A 21 -1.61 1.97 -10.43
C ARG A 21 -0.77 3.17 -10.05
N LEU A 22 -0.05 3.11 -8.91
CA LEU A 22 0.85 4.18 -8.51
C LEU A 22 1.95 4.43 -9.54
N ARG A 23 2.54 3.37 -10.10
CA ARG A 23 3.56 3.46 -11.14
C ARG A 23 3.04 4.19 -12.38
N ASP A 24 1.81 3.90 -12.80
CA ASP A 24 1.17 4.56 -13.94
C ASP A 24 0.88 6.05 -13.63
N GLU A 25 0.54 6.39 -12.39
CA GLU A 25 0.22 7.76 -11.96
C GLU A 25 1.45 8.65 -11.73
N VAL A 26 2.48 8.15 -11.05
CA VAL A 26 3.65 8.95 -10.65
C VAL A 26 4.82 8.82 -11.62
N GLY A 27 4.77 7.84 -12.51
CA GLY A 27 5.83 7.52 -13.45
C GLY A 27 6.96 6.66 -12.87
N GLU A 28 7.68 6.00 -13.77
CA GLU A 28 8.71 5.00 -13.47
C GLU A 28 9.79 5.48 -12.49
N GLY A 29 10.29 6.71 -12.69
CA GLY A 29 11.41 7.25 -11.90
C GLY A 29 11.04 7.52 -10.45
N ALA A 30 9.89 8.15 -10.22
CA ALA A 30 9.37 8.41 -8.88
C ALA A 30 9.00 7.09 -8.18
N PHE A 31 8.33 6.17 -8.90
CA PHE A 31 7.99 4.86 -8.36
C PHE A 31 9.23 4.09 -7.89
N LYS A 32 10.27 4.00 -8.73
CA LYS A 32 11.52 3.30 -8.39
C LYS A 32 12.22 3.89 -7.18
N SER A 33 12.19 5.21 -7.03
CA SER A 33 12.92 5.92 -5.97
C SER A 33 12.22 5.83 -4.62
N TRP A 34 10.87 5.83 -4.61
CA TRP A 34 10.10 6.06 -3.38
C TRP A 34 9.13 4.95 -3.01
N LEU A 35 8.58 4.22 -3.98
CA LEU A 35 7.49 3.26 -3.75
C LEU A 35 7.96 1.80 -3.91
N ARG A 36 8.86 1.53 -4.85
CA ARG A 36 9.43 0.19 -5.05
C ARG A 36 10.13 -0.38 -3.79
N PRO A 37 10.85 0.41 -2.97
CA PRO A 37 11.47 -0.11 -1.75
C PRO A 37 10.47 -0.34 -0.60
N VAL A 38 9.22 0.10 -0.74
CA VAL A 38 8.20 0.02 0.31
C VAL A 38 7.48 -1.32 0.20
N VAL A 39 7.40 -2.02 1.33
CA VAL A 39 6.76 -3.34 1.43
C VAL A 39 5.52 -3.27 2.30
N VAL A 40 4.55 -4.14 2.03
CA VAL A 40 3.44 -4.36 2.96
C VAL A 40 3.89 -5.32 4.06
N VAL A 41 3.54 -5.01 5.30
CA VAL A 41 3.96 -5.76 6.49
C VAL A 41 2.79 -6.52 7.09
N ASP A 42 1.65 -5.84 7.26
CA ASP A 42 0.50 -6.40 7.97
C ASP A 42 -0.80 -5.69 7.58
N LEU A 43 -1.93 -6.33 7.87
CA LEU A 43 -3.27 -5.76 7.84
C LEU A 43 -4.00 -6.16 9.12
N ASP A 44 -4.33 -5.16 9.94
CA ASP A 44 -5.12 -5.36 11.16
C ASP A 44 -6.24 -4.32 11.24
N GLY A 45 -7.46 -4.74 11.56
CA GLY A 45 -8.59 -3.84 11.77
C GLY A 45 -8.87 -2.82 10.65
N GLY A 46 -8.57 -3.14 9.39
CA GLY A 46 -8.74 -2.22 8.25
C GLY A 46 -7.62 -1.19 8.06
N GLU A 47 -6.53 -1.30 8.83
CA GLU A 47 -5.30 -0.55 8.67
C GLU A 47 -4.20 -1.41 8.05
N VAL A 48 -3.71 -1.00 6.88
CA VAL A 48 -2.53 -1.61 6.27
C VAL A 48 -1.28 -0.93 6.79
N ARG A 49 -0.33 -1.72 7.27
CA ARG A 49 1.01 -1.23 7.62
C ARG A 49 1.98 -1.48 6.48
N ILE A 50 2.60 -0.42 5.98
CA ILE A 50 3.67 -0.48 4.98
C ILE A 50 4.99 0.02 5.57
N ALA A 51 6.11 -0.53 5.14
CA ALA A 51 7.42 -0.22 5.68
C ALA A 51 8.36 0.34 4.62
N ALA A 52 8.96 1.49 4.92
CA ALA A 52 10.06 2.08 4.16
C ALA A 52 11.42 1.76 4.81
N PRO A 53 12.51 1.65 4.03
CA PRO A 53 13.82 1.22 4.53
C PRO A 53 14.51 2.22 5.46
N THR A 54 14.13 3.50 5.43
CA THR A 54 14.72 4.54 6.28
C THR A 54 13.67 5.49 6.80
N ARG A 55 13.94 6.16 7.93
CA ARG A 55 13.05 7.19 8.48
C ARG A 55 12.77 8.32 7.49
N PHE A 56 13.80 8.76 6.77
CA PHE A 56 13.64 9.80 5.74
C PHE A 56 12.67 9.38 4.63
N MET A 57 12.81 8.15 4.13
CA MET A 57 11.89 7.62 3.11
C MET A 57 10.49 7.42 3.68
N ARG A 58 10.37 6.92 4.91
CA ARG A 58 9.09 6.80 5.63
C ARG A 58 8.36 8.14 5.68
N ASP A 59 9.03 9.18 6.15
CA ASP A 59 8.41 10.50 6.32
C ASP A 59 8.03 11.11 4.97
N TRP A 60 8.87 10.92 3.95
CA TRP A 60 8.59 11.39 2.60
C TRP A 60 7.39 10.63 1.98
N VAL A 61 7.36 9.30 2.06
CA VAL A 61 6.24 8.48 1.55
C VAL A 61 4.95 8.82 2.31
N ALA A 62 5.01 8.99 3.62
CA ALA A 62 3.87 9.39 4.43
C ALA A 62 3.31 10.75 3.98
N ALA A 63 4.18 11.75 3.80
CA ALA A 63 3.77 13.10 3.41
C ALA A 63 3.23 13.20 1.97
N HIS A 64 3.74 12.37 1.05
CA HIS A 64 3.45 12.54 -0.38
C HIS A 64 2.51 11.48 -0.97
N TYR A 65 2.46 10.27 -0.40
CA TYR A 65 1.77 9.14 -1.01
C TYR A 65 0.79 8.40 -0.10
N ALA A 66 0.81 8.57 1.23
CA ALA A 66 -0.06 7.80 2.13
C ALA A 66 -1.55 7.92 1.75
N ASP A 67 -2.05 9.14 1.54
CA ASP A 67 -3.44 9.37 1.16
C ASP A 67 -3.81 8.72 -0.18
N ARG A 68 -2.88 8.74 -1.14
CA ARG A 68 -3.12 8.14 -2.46
C ARG A 68 -3.09 6.62 -2.39
N ILE A 69 -2.12 6.05 -1.68
CA ILE A 69 -2.02 4.61 -1.41
C ILE A 69 -3.32 4.14 -0.76
N ARG A 70 -3.77 4.78 0.33
CA ARG A 70 -5.03 4.48 1.02
C ARG A 70 -6.22 4.55 0.08
N SER A 71 -6.32 5.59 -0.76
CA SER A 71 -7.43 5.75 -1.70
C SER A 71 -7.48 4.65 -2.76
N LEU A 72 -6.32 4.28 -3.32
CA LEU A 72 -6.22 3.20 -4.29
C LEU A 72 -6.55 1.85 -3.66
N TRP A 73 -6.07 1.61 -2.44
CA TRP A 73 -6.34 0.37 -1.73
C TRP A 73 -7.81 0.23 -1.37
N HIS A 74 -8.42 1.27 -0.82
CA HIS A 74 -9.86 1.29 -0.49
C HIS A 74 -10.73 1.06 -1.74
N SER A 75 -10.31 1.55 -2.91
CA SER A 75 -11.04 1.29 -4.18
C SER A 75 -11.03 -0.18 -4.60
N GLU A 76 -10.02 -0.92 -4.16
CA GLU A 76 -9.85 -2.33 -4.45
C GLU A 76 -10.46 -3.23 -3.37
N ASN A 77 -10.29 -2.82 -2.11
CA ASN A 77 -10.77 -3.51 -0.93
C ASN A 77 -11.37 -2.46 0.04
N PRO A 78 -12.70 -2.29 0.05
CA PRO A 78 -13.38 -1.30 0.90
C PRO A 78 -13.19 -1.51 2.41
N ASP A 79 -12.74 -2.70 2.85
CA ASP A 79 -12.45 -2.97 4.26
C ASP A 79 -11.17 -2.25 4.73
N ILE A 80 -10.34 -1.77 3.79
CA ILE A 80 -9.11 -1.02 4.10
C ILE A 80 -9.41 0.48 4.06
N HIS A 81 -9.33 1.12 5.22
CA HIS A 81 -9.62 2.55 5.39
C HIS A 81 -8.42 3.37 5.89
N SER A 82 -7.38 2.72 6.41
CA SER A 82 -6.17 3.39 6.93
C SER A 82 -4.90 2.79 6.34
N VAL A 83 -3.85 3.61 6.25
CA VAL A 83 -2.50 3.20 5.87
C VAL A 83 -1.52 3.85 6.83
N ASP A 84 -0.75 3.04 7.55
CA ASP A 84 0.36 3.50 8.37
C ASP A 84 1.70 3.20 7.68
N VAL A 85 2.56 4.22 7.61
CA VAL A 85 3.91 4.10 7.05
C VAL A 85 4.90 4.03 8.20
N ILE A 86 5.56 2.89 8.35
CA ILE A 86 6.60 2.66 9.35
C ILE A 86 7.99 2.56 8.70
N VAL A 87 9.01 2.49 9.53
CA VAL A 87 10.34 2.01 9.11
C VAL A 87 10.34 0.49 9.19
N VAL A 88 11.03 -0.18 8.27
CA VAL A 88 11.22 -1.65 8.31
C VAL A 88 11.60 -2.08 9.74
N PRO A 89 10.82 -2.98 10.37
CA PRO A 89 11.18 -3.53 11.67
C PRO A 89 12.43 -4.43 11.53
N ASP A 90 13.29 -4.39 12.54
CA ASP A 90 14.50 -5.24 12.64
C ASP A 90 14.15 -6.74 12.76
#